data_AF-A0A562TBZ0-F1
#
_entry.id   AF-A0A562TBZ0-F1
#
_cell.length_a   1.000
_cell.length_b   1.000
_cell.length_c   1.000
_cell.angle_alpha   90.00
_cell.angle_beta   90.00
_cell.angle_gamma   90.00
#
_symmetry.space_group_name_H-M   'P 1'
#
loop_
_entity.id
_entity.type
_entity.pdbx_description
1 polymer ?
#
loop_
_entity_poly.entity_id
_entity_poly.type
_entity_poly.pdbx_seq_one_letter_code
_entity_poly.pdbx_strand_id
1 'polypeptide(L)'
;MSKNTLKFDILENGLDYVKSGTEHIIKEHDFTAYKYAILHLSAGVELILKDRIRREHWTLIFDNINQAKYSLLSSGDFKSIDFETILNRLVNICVIEISDKDIRILKDLRNLRNKIQHFEFTINVQAVRSVCSKVLSIVLNFVNTNFERKHLSISAKNYIDELRELQGKFSEYVKLRTAQIKELLTQAAKKGKIEICPMCRQPALIINEEHCAFCGYTDAPENIAVLYAENILDESAHIAAMHGGEFPVYDCPYCECTDTMVKKNDEFICFNCGVQSHETDFCYCCECGELFLKKDDEDIEICETCWDNKLNSSD
;
A
#
# COMPACT_ATOMS: atom_id res chain seq x y z
N MET A 1 3.05 -24.24 13.74
CA MET A 1 1.73 -24.57 13.16
C MET A 1 1.86 -25.87 12.39
N SER A 2 0.89 -26.80 12.45
CA SER A 2 0.95 -28.03 11.67
C SER A 2 0.84 -27.69 10.18
N LYS A 3 1.55 -28.42 9.30
CA LYS A 3 1.57 -28.15 7.84
C LYS A 3 0.22 -28.37 7.13
N ASN A 4 -0.86 -28.71 7.84
CA ASN A 4 -2.16 -29.10 7.27
C ASN A 4 -3.36 -28.27 7.80
N THR A 5 -3.14 -27.10 8.41
CA THR A 5 -4.25 -26.25 8.90
C THR A 5 -4.23 -24.90 8.20
N LEU A 6 -5.30 -24.58 7.48
CA LEU A 6 -5.55 -23.26 6.92
C LEU A 6 -6.33 -22.43 7.95
N LYS A 7 -5.79 -21.27 8.33
CA LYS A 7 -6.43 -20.36 9.29
C LYS A 7 -6.40 -18.94 8.74
N PHE A 8 -7.57 -18.32 8.72
CA PHE A 8 -7.78 -16.92 8.36
C PHE A 8 -8.68 -16.27 9.40
N ASP A 9 -8.39 -15.03 9.77
CA ASP A 9 -9.41 -14.16 10.34
C ASP A 9 -10.32 -13.56 9.25
N ILE A 10 -11.37 -12.82 9.64
CA ILE A 10 -12.36 -12.27 8.70
C ILE A 10 -11.72 -11.21 7.78
N LEU A 11 -10.81 -10.40 8.30
CA LEU A 11 -10.14 -9.36 7.53
C LEU A 11 -9.17 -9.97 6.52
N GLU A 12 -8.34 -10.91 6.95
CA GLU A 12 -7.41 -11.65 6.10
C GLU A 12 -8.17 -12.33 4.95
N ASN A 13 -9.28 -13.00 5.25
CA ASN A 13 -10.13 -13.63 4.24
C ASN A 13 -10.74 -12.59 3.29
N GLY A 14 -11.21 -11.46 3.83
CA GLY A 14 -11.74 -10.36 3.01
C GLY A 14 -10.70 -9.77 2.07
N LEU A 15 -9.48 -9.52 2.56
CA LEU A 15 -8.36 -9.00 1.78
C LEU A 15 -7.90 -10.00 0.71
N ASP A 16 -7.84 -11.29 1.04
CA ASP A 16 -7.51 -12.37 0.09
C ASP A 16 -8.56 -12.43 -1.05
N TYR A 17 -9.85 -12.31 -0.74
CA TYR A 17 -10.89 -12.22 -1.76
C TYR A 17 -10.77 -10.96 -2.64
N VAL A 18 -10.46 -9.80 -2.05
CA VAL A 18 -10.23 -8.58 -2.84
C VAL A 18 -9.01 -8.75 -3.75
N LYS A 19 -7.94 -9.37 -3.24
CA LYS A 19 -6.73 -9.68 -4.00
C LYS A 19 -7.06 -10.60 -5.17
N SER A 20 -7.71 -11.74 -4.90
CA SER A 20 -8.11 -12.70 -5.93
C SER A 20 -9.03 -12.06 -6.97
N GLY A 21 -9.99 -11.24 -6.56
CA GLY A 21 -10.86 -10.51 -7.48
C GLY A 21 -10.10 -9.53 -8.37
N THR A 22 -9.05 -8.90 -7.82
CA THR A 22 -8.14 -8.00 -8.54
C THR A 22 -7.24 -8.77 -9.52
N GLU A 23 -6.70 -9.93 -9.13
CA GLU A 23 -5.95 -10.80 -10.04
C GLU A 23 -6.81 -11.26 -11.22
N HIS A 24 -8.08 -11.57 -10.98
CA HIS A 24 -9.02 -11.93 -12.04
C HIS A 24 -9.35 -10.76 -12.97
N ILE A 25 -9.50 -9.53 -12.46
CA ILE A 25 -9.81 -8.38 -13.32
C ILE A 25 -8.64 -7.96 -14.21
N ILE A 26 -7.40 -8.16 -13.75
CA ILE A 26 -6.18 -7.83 -14.48
C ILE A 26 -5.88 -8.84 -15.60
N LYS A 27 -6.39 -10.07 -15.53
CA LYS A 27 -6.23 -11.08 -16.58
C LYS A 27 -7.03 -10.72 -17.83
N GLU A 28 -6.44 -9.87 -18.65
CA GLU A 28 -6.97 -9.53 -19.96
C GLU A 28 -7.08 -10.81 -20.81
N HIS A 29 -8.17 -10.94 -21.58
CA HIS A 29 -8.48 -12.09 -22.46
C HIS A 29 -9.07 -13.36 -21.81
N ASP A 30 -9.15 -13.48 -20.48
CA ASP A 30 -9.96 -14.53 -19.84
C ASP A 30 -11.37 -13.99 -19.53
N PHE A 31 -12.32 -14.21 -20.44
CA PHE A 31 -13.70 -13.76 -20.26
C PHE A 31 -14.37 -14.35 -19.02
N THR A 32 -13.96 -15.55 -18.62
CA THR A 32 -14.49 -16.23 -17.43
C THR A 32 -13.89 -15.65 -16.15
N ALA A 33 -12.70 -15.05 -16.21
CA ALA A 33 -12.13 -14.35 -15.06
C ALA A 33 -13.01 -13.17 -14.60
N TYR A 34 -13.68 -12.46 -15.50
CA TYR A 34 -14.53 -11.32 -15.12
C TYR A 34 -15.69 -11.70 -14.19
N LYS A 35 -16.29 -12.90 -14.36
CA LYS A 35 -17.31 -13.36 -13.40
C LYS A 35 -16.69 -13.62 -12.02
N TYR A 36 -15.51 -14.22 -11.96
CA TYR A 36 -14.83 -14.50 -10.70
C TYR A 36 -14.33 -13.21 -10.03
N ALA A 37 -13.89 -12.22 -10.81
CA ALA A 37 -13.57 -10.89 -10.30
C ALA A 37 -14.74 -10.28 -9.52
N ILE A 38 -15.95 -10.33 -10.09
CA ILE A 38 -17.16 -9.80 -9.44
C ILE A 38 -17.53 -10.61 -8.19
N LEU A 39 -17.50 -11.95 -8.29
CA LEU A 39 -17.83 -12.83 -7.16
C LEU A 39 -16.87 -12.59 -5.98
N HIS A 40 -15.56 -12.57 -6.25
CA HIS A 40 -14.54 -12.43 -5.22
C HIS A 40 -14.50 -11.01 -4.65
N LEU A 41 -14.57 -9.96 -5.49
CA LEU A 41 -14.66 -8.58 -4.99
C LEU A 41 -15.91 -8.38 -4.13
N SER A 42 -17.06 -8.92 -4.52
CA SER A 42 -18.29 -8.82 -3.72
C SER A 42 -18.14 -9.51 -2.36
N ALA A 43 -17.52 -10.69 -2.31
CA ALA A 43 -17.28 -11.42 -1.06
C ALA A 43 -16.28 -10.67 -0.17
N GLY A 44 -15.16 -10.21 -0.75
CA GLY A 44 -14.10 -9.50 -0.04
C GLY A 44 -14.58 -8.19 0.56
N VAL A 45 -15.32 -7.38 -0.21
CA VAL A 45 -15.95 -6.14 0.28
C VAL A 45 -16.89 -6.45 1.45
N GLU A 46 -17.77 -7.43 1.32
CA GLU A 46 -18.73 -7.76 2.38
C GLU A 46 -18.01 -8.17 3.68
N LEU A 47 -16.96 -8.99 3.58
CA LEU A 47 -16.17 -9.45 4.73
C LEU A 47 -15.40 -8.31 5.40
N ILE A 48 -14.75 -7.45 4.64
CA ILE A 48 -14.00 -6.28 5.18
C ILE A 48 -14.95 -5.35 5.93
N LEU A 49 -16.10 -5.04 5.33
CA LEU A 49 -17.11 -4.19 5.96
C LEU A 49 -17.68 -4.83 7.24
N LYS A 50 -17.94 -6.15 7.22
CA LYS A 50 -18.38 -6.90 8.40
C LYS A 50 -17.32 -6.94 9.49
N ASP A 51 -16.04 -7.08 9.15
CA ASP A 51 -14.97 -7.09 10.14
C ASP A 51 -14.87 -5.75 10.87
N ARG A 52 -15.03 -4.62 10.16
CA ARG A 52 -15.08 -3.30 10.82
C ARG A 52 -16.23 -3.20 11.81
N ILE A 53 -17.43 -3.70 11.46
CA ILE A 53 -18.58 -3.77 12.38
C ILE A 53 -18.29 -4.70 13.56
N ARG A 54 -17.68 -5.86 13.32
CA ARG A 54 -17.34 -6.84 14.36
C ARG A 54 -16.37 -6.26 15.39
N ARG A 55 -15.42 -5.43 14.95
CA ARG A 55 -14.47 -4.71 15.81
C ARG A 55 -15.16 -3.68 16.72
N GLU A 56 -16.30 -3.14 16.28
CA GLU A 56 -17.15 -2.30 17.12
C GLU A 56 -17.78 -3.15 18.23
N HIS A 57 -18.48 -4.21 17.85
CA HIS A 57 -18.92 -5.25 18.77
C HIS A 57 -19.33 -6.52 18.02
N TRP A 58 -18.92 -7.70 18.50
CA TRP A 58 -19.11 -8.96 17.78
C TRP A 58 -20.59 -9.33 17.56
N THR A 59 -21.51 -8.89 18.41
CA THR A 59 -22.95 -9.18 18.23
C THR A 59 -23.54 -8.45 17.01
N LEU A 60 -22.88 -7.39 16.55
CA LEU A 60 -23.35 -6.56 15.44
C LEU A 60 -23.15 -7.21 14.06
N ILE A 61 -22.63 -8.44 13.97
CA ILE A 61 -22.65 -9.20 12.70
C ILE A 61 -23.81 -10.18 12.62
N PHE A 62 -24.59 -10.35 13.70
CA PHE A 62 -25.82 -11.13 13.70
C PHE A 62 -26.97 -10.33 13.09
N ASP A 63 -27.77 -10.99 12.25
CA ASP A 63 -28.99 -10.41 11.69
C ASP A 63 -29.92 -9.92 12.82
N ASN A 64 -30.15 -10.79 13.82
CA ASN A 64 -30.84 -10.45 15.06
C ASN A 64 -29.87 -10.45 16.26
N ILE A 65 -29.54 -9.26 16.75
CA ILE A 65 -28.60 -9.06 17.88
C ILE A 65 -29.07 -9.78 19.15
N ASN A 66 -30.38 -9.84 19.40
CA ASN A 66 -30.94 -10.48 20.61
C ASN A 66 -30.78 -12.00 20.61
N GLN A 67 -30.47 -12.60 19.46
CA GLN A 67 -30.18 -14.04 19.34
C GLN A 67 -28.68 -14.34 19.36
N ALA A 68 -27.84 -13.32 19.53
CA ALA A 68 -26.39 -13.49 19.50
C ALA A 68 -25.91 -14.36 20.67
N LYS A 69 -25.23 -15.45 20.33
CA LYS A 69 -24.58 -16.35 21.28
C LYS A 69 -23.15 -16.56 20.85
N TYR A 70 -22.22 -16.45 21.80
CA TYR A 70 -20.80 -16.65 21.52
C TYR A 70 -20.49 -18.05 20.95
N SER A 71 -21.26 -19.08 21.35
CA SER A 71 -21.14 -20.43 20.80
C SER A 71 -21.47 -20.50 19.30
N LEU A 72 -22.50 -19.77 18.84
CA LEU A 72 -22.89 -19.70 17.43
C LEU A 72 -21.89 -18.88 16.61
N LEU A 73 -21.34 -17.81 17.20
CA LEU A 73 -20.24 -17.06 16.58
C LEU A 73 -19.03 -17.97 16.35
N SER A 74 -18.64 -18.74 17.38
CA SER A 74 -17.45 -19.59 17.34
C SER A 74 -17.58 -20.76 16.36
N SER A 75 -18.80 -21.29 16.15
CA SER A 75 -19.04 -22.35 15.16
C SER A 75 -19.27 -21.81 13.74
N GLY A 76 -19.58 -20.52 13.59
CA GLY A 76 -20.01 -19.92 12.33
C GLY A 76 -21.46 -20.23 11.95
N ASP A 77 -22.19 -20.97 12.78
CA ASP A 77 -23.59 -21.36 12.53
C ASP A 77 -24.55 -20.27 13.01
N PHE A 78 -24.56 -19.14 12.31
CA PHE A 78 -25.48 -18.04 12.59
C PHE A 78 -25.90 -17.33 11.32
N LYS A 79 -27.08 -16.71 11.36
CA LYS A 79 -27.52 -15.82 10.30
C LYS A 79 -26.80 -14.48 10.41
N SER A 80 -25.90 -14.21 9.48
CA SER A 80 -25.19 -12.94 9.39
C SER A 80 -26.06 -11.83 8.79
N ILE A 81 -25.74 -10.58 9.10
CA ILE A 81 -26.37 -9.39 8.54
C ILE A 81 -26.29 -9.35 7.01
N ASP A 82 -27.33 -8.79 6.40
CA ASP A 82 -27.37 -8.50 4.97
C ASP A 82 -26.67 -7.18 4.60
N PHE A 83 -26.53 -6.92 3.30
CA PHE A 83 -25.79 -5.77 2.81
C PHE A 83 -26.39 -4.41 3.20
N GLU A 84 -27.72 -4.28 3.24
CA GLU A 84 -28.34 -3.01 3.67
C GLU A 84 -28.13 -2.78 5.17
N THR A 85 -28.16 -3.84 5.97
CA THR A 85 -27.85 -3.78 7.40
C THR A 85 -26.37 -3.45 7.64
N ILE A 86 -25.44 -3.95 6.80
CA ILE A 86 -24.02 -3.56 6.86
C ILE A 86 -23.88 -2.04 6.70
N LEU A 87 -24.43 -1.46 5.63
CA LEU A 87 -24.33 -0.01 5.39
C LEU A 87 -24.96 0.79 6.53
N ASN A 88 -26.15 0.39 6.99
CA ASN A 88 -26.82 1.07 8.10
C ASN A 88 -26.02 1.00 9.40
N ARG A 89 -25.40 -0.14 9.74
CA ARG A 89 -24.60 -0.28 10.97
C ARG A 89 -23.27 0.47 10.86
N LEU A 90 -22.63 0.50 9.70
CA LEU A 90 -21.42 1.30 9.48
C LEU A 90 -21.69 2.79 9.72
N VAL A 91 -22.75 3.34 9.10
CA VAL A 91 -23.08 4.76 9.21
C VAL A 91 -23.57 5.11 10.61
N ASN A 92 -24.57 4.39 11.13
CA ASN A 92 -25.29 4.81 12.33
C ASN A 92 -24.65 4.32 13.64
N ILE A 93 -23.86 3.24 13.61
CA ILE A 93 -23.24 2.67 14.82
C ILE A 93 -21.73 2.88 14.81
N CYS A 94 -21.04 2.55 13.72
CA CYS A 94 -19.59 2.73 13.61
C CYS A 94 -19.18 4.18 13.31
N VAL A 95 -20.16 5.06 13.02
CA VAL A 95 -19.97 6.48 12.70
C VAL A 95 -19.01 6.67 11.50
N ILE A 96 -19.18 5.83 10.47
CA ILE A 96 -18.38 5.89 9.25
C ILE A 96 -19.16 6.62 8.17
N GLU A 97 -18.57 7.69 7.64
CA GLU A 97 -19.12 8.39 6.49
C GLU A 97 -18.91 7.59 5.21
N ILE A 98 -20.00 7.34 4.48
CA ILE A 98 -19.98 6.71 3.17
C ILE A 98 -20.84 7.56 2.25
N SER A 99 -20.25 8.05 1.16
CA SER A 99 -20.98 8.93 0.24
C SER A 99 -22.10 8.17 -0.49
N ASP A 100 -23.18 8.86 -0.84
CA ASP A 100 -24.27 8.29 -1.65
C ASP A 100 -23.75 7.71 -2.98
N LYS A 101 -22.70 8.32 -3.54
CA LYS A 101 -22.03 7.85 -4.74
C LYS A 101 -21.38 6.49 -4.51
N ASP A 102 -20.67 6.32 -3.40
CA ASP A 102 -19.99 5.07 -3.06
C ASP A 102 -21.01 3.98 -2.73
N ILE A 103 -22.08 4.31 -1.98
CA ILE A 103 -23.19 3.39 -1.72
C ILE A 103 -23.78 2.86 -3.03
N ARG A 104 -24.02 3.73 -4.02
CA ARG A 104 -24.52 3.32 -5.34
C ARG A 104 -23.55 2.38 -6.05
N ILE A 105 -22.26 2.68 -6.06
CA ILE A 105 -21.23 1.83 -6.69
C ILE A 105 -21.17 0.45 -6.02
N LEU A 106 -21.25 0.38 -4.69
CA LEU A 106 -21.25 -0.89 -3.97
C LEU A 106 -22.54 -1.70 -4.26
N LYS A 107 -23.68 -1.01 -4.41
CA LYS A 107 -24.94 -1.64 -4.85
C LYS A 107 -24.86 -2.15 -6.29
N ASP A 108 -24.18 -1.45 -7.19
CA ASP A 108 -23.95 -1.90 -8.56
C ASP A 108 -23.14 -3.22 -8.59
N LEU A 109 -22.11 -3.33 -7.77
CA LEU A 109 -21.36 -4.59 -7.59
C LEU A 109 -22.26 -5.72 -7.10
N ARG A 110 -23.08 -5.47 -6.07
CA ARG A 110 -24.03 -6.45 -5.52
C ARG A 110 -25.03 -6.91 -6.59
N ASN A 111 -25.56 -5.98 -7.37
CA ASN A 111 -26.51 -6.28 -8.44
C ASN A 111 -25.87 -7.13 -9.55
N LEU A 112 -24.65 -6.79 -9.97
CA LEU A 112 -23.88 -7.61 -10.92
C LEU A 112 -23.63 -9.01 -10.38
N ARG A 113 -23.23 -9.13 -9.10
CA ARG A 113 -23.02 -10.41 -8.43
C ARG A 113 -24.30 -11.26 -8.41
N ASN A 114 -25.43 -10.67 -8.03
CA ASN A 114 -26.73 -11.35 -8.02
C ASN A 114 -27.13 -11.83 -9.41
N LYS A 115 -26.93 -11.00 -10.44
CA LYS A 115 -27.20 -11.36 -11.83
C LYS A 115 -26.37 -12.58 -12.27
N ILE A 116 -25.08 -12.60 -11.93
CA ILE A 116 -24.16 -13.68 -12.28
C ILE A 116 -24.50 -14.99 -11.57
N GLN A 117 -24.96 -14.94 -10.31
CA GLN A 117 -25.23 -16.15 -9.52
C GLN A 117 -26.59 -16.78 -9.81
N HIS A 118 -27.60 -15.98 -10.11
CA HIS A 118 -29.00 -16.44 -10.07
C HIS A 118 -29.71 -16.44 -11.42
N PHE A 119 -29.10 -15.89 -12.48
CA PHE A 119 -29.76 -15.72 -13.78
C PHE A 119 -28.83 -16.09 -14.93
N GLU A 120 -29.42 -16.33 -16.10
CA GLU A 120 -28.68 -16.24 -17.35
C GLU A 120 -28.23 -14.79 -17.56
N PHE A 121 -26.97 -14.60 -17.98
CA PHE A 121 -26.38 -13.26 -18.03
C PHE A 121 -25.49 -13.05 -19.24
N THR A 122 -25.45 -11.79 -19.67
CA THR A 122 -24.43 -11.22 -20.54
C THR A 122 -23.84 -10.00 -19.82
N ILE A 123 -22.52 -9.87 -19.85
CA ILE A 123 -21.78 -8.75 -19.26
C ILE A 123 -21.02 -7.99 -20.32
N ASN A 124 -20.97 -6.66 -20.16
CA ASN A 124 -20.04 -5.82 -20.90
C ASN A 124 -18.73 -5.73 -20.10
N VAL A 125 -17.65 -6.25 -20.65
CA VAL A 125 -16.33 -6.30 -19.98
C VAL A 125 -15.85 -4.93 -19.54
N GLN A 126 -16.01 -3.89 -20.37
CA GLN A 126 -15.59 -2.53 -20.01
C GLN A 126 -16.39 -1.96 -18.84
N ALA A 127 -17.70 -2.21 -18.82
CA ALA A 127 -18.56 -1.82 -17.71
C ALA A 127 -18.16 -2.53 -16.41
N VAL A 128 -17.86 -3.84 -16.49
CA VAL A 128 -17.36 -4.61 -15.34
C VAL A 128 -16.04 -4.04 -14.83
N ARG A 129 -15.06 -3.81 -15.71
CA ARG A 129 -13.77 -3.19 -15.33
C ARG A 129 -13.97 -1.82 -14.68
N SER A 130 -14.89 -1.01 -15.20
CA SER A 130 -15.22 0.29 -14.59
C SER A 130 -15.86 0.18 -13.21
N VAL A 131 -16.77 -0.76 -12.98
CA VAL A 131 -17.37 -0.98 -11.66
C VAL A 131 -16.32 -1.52 -10.69
N CYS A 132 -15.55 -2.53 -11.10
CA CYS A 132 -14.50 -3.12 -10.28
C CYS A 132 -13.41 -2.12 -9.89
N SER A 133 -12.99 -1.21 -10.79
CA SER A 133 -12.00 -0.18 -10.45
C SER A 133 -12.52 0.81 -9.41
N LYS A 134 -13.79 1.22 -9.52
CA LYS A 134 -14.42 2.10 -8.53
C LYS A 134 -14.60 1.40 -7.18
N VAL A 135 -15.04 0.15 -7.18
CA VAL A 135 -15.16 -0.68 -5.97
C VAL A 135 -13.81 -0.84 -5.29
N LEU A 136 -12.75 -1.16 -6.06
CA LEU A 136 -11.41 -1.30 -5.53
C LEU A 136 -10.93 0.01 -4.87
N SER A 137 -11.24 1.16 -5.49
CA SER A 137 -10.94 2.48 -4.93
C SER A 137 -11.65 2.71 -3.59
N ILE A 138 -12.93 2.34 -3.50
CA ILE A 138 -13.71 2.46 -2.26
C ILE A 138 -13.14 1.54 -1.18
N VAL A 139 -12.92 0.25 -1.47
CA VAL A 139 -12.52 -0.73 -0.44
C VAL A 139 -11.10 -0.48 0.06
N LEU A 140 -10.16 -0.10 -0.82
CA LEU A 140 -8.79 0.21 -0.40
C LEU A 140 -8.74 1.50 0.42
N ASN A 141 -9.52 2.52 0.04
CA ASN A 141 -9.66 3.73 0.86
C ASN A 141 -10.31 3.42 2.22
N PHE A 142 -11.34 2.56 2.23
CA PHE A 142 -11.99 2.11 3.46
C PHE A 142 -11.00 1.38 4.38
N VAL A 143 -10.20 0.46 3.84
CA VAL A 143 -9.16 -0.25 4.59
C VAL A 143 -8.15 0.73 5.19
N ASN A 144 -7.60 1.63 4.37
CA ASN A 144 -6.62 2.63 4.82
C ASN A 144 -7.16 3.57 5.90
N THR A 145 -8.46 3.89 5.88
CA THR A 145 -9.06 4.87 6.80
C THR A 145 -9.62 4.22 8.08
N ASN A 146 -10.07 2.97 8.02
CA ASN A 146 -10.83 2.33 9.10
C ASN A 146 -10.06 1.22 9.82
N PHE A 147 -8.83 0.91 9.40
CA PHE A 147 -7.99 -0.10 10.02
C PHE A 147 -6.60 0.45 10.31
N GLU A 148 -6.29 0.64 11.59
CA GLU A 148 -4.96 1.07 12.01
C GLU A 148 -3.93 -0.03 11.74
N ARG A 149 -2.96 0.25 10.84
CA ARG A 149 -1.96 -0.74 10.38
C ARG A 149 -1.20 -1.40 11.53
N LYS A 150 -0.89 -0.66 12.61
CA LYS A 150 -0.18 -1.20 13.80
C LYS A 150 -0.96 -2.31 14.52
N HIS A 151 -2.29 -2.34 14.40
CA HIS A 151 -3.17 -3.33 15.01
C HIS A 151 -3.53 -4.50 14.09
N LEU A 152 -2.95 -4.54 12.88
CA LEU A 152 -3.15 -5.62 11.93
C LEU A 152 -2.16 -6.77 12.17
N SER A 153 -2.61 -7.99 11.89
CA SER A 153 -1.73 -9.16 11.82
C SER A 153 -0.68 -8.99 10.72
N ILE A 154 0.43 -9.71 10.83
CA ILE A 154 1.47 -9.73 9.78
C ILE A 154 0.85 -10.19 8.45
N SER A 155 -0.01 -11.21 8.47
CA SER A 155 -0.66 -11.70 7.24
C SER A 155 -1.56 -10.65 6.61
N ALA A 156 -2.36 -9.92 7.39
CA ALA A 156 -3.21 -8.85 6.85
C ALA A 156 -2.37 -7.70 6.25
N LYS A 157 -1.24 -7.35 6.87
CA LYS A 157 -0.29 -6.38 6.31
C LYS A 157 0.25 -6.85 4.95
N ASN A 158 0.69 -8.11 4.86
CA ASN A 158 1.17 -8.69 3.61
C ASN A 158 0.12 -8.64 2.50
N TYR A 159 -1.13 -9.00 2.81
CA TYR A 159 -2.22 -8.90 1.81
C TYR A 159 -2.48 -7.45 1.35
N ILE A 160 -2.40 -6.47 2.26
CA ILE A 160 -2.50 -5.05 1.89
C ILE A 160 -1.35 -4.66 0.97
N ASP A 161 -0.13 -5.09 1.28
CA ASP A 161 1.06 -4.78 0.48
C ASP A 161 1.00 -5.43 -0.92
N GLU A 162 0.56 -6.69 -1.03
CA GLU A 162 0.29 -7.36 -2.30
C GLU A 162 -0.81 -6.64 -3.11
N LEU A 163 -1.87 -6.17 -2.45
CA LEU A 163 -2.93 -5.37 -3.08
C LEU A 163 -2.41 -4.03 -3.60
N ARG A 164 -1.46 -3.41 -2.89
CA ARG A 164 -0.83 -2.15 -3.32
C ARG A 164 -0.03 -2.31 -4.61
N GLU A 165 0.61 -3.46 -4.78
CA GLU A 165 1.31 -3.81 -6.02
C GLU A 165 0.31 -4.11 -7.15
N LEU A 166 -0.68 -4.98 -6.88
CA LEU A 166 -1.64 -5.43 -7.89
C LEU A 166 -2.48 -4.29 -8.47
N GLN A 167 -2.93 -3.34 -7.64
CA GLN A 167 -3.72 -2.20 -8.13
C GLN A 167 -2.94 -1.34 -9.15
N GLY A 168 -1.60 -1.31 -9.08
CA GLY A 168 -0.74 -0.60 -10.04
C GLY A 168 -0.73 -1.26 -11.42
N LYS A 169 -1.10 -2.54 -11.50
CA LYS A 169 -1.21 -3.32 -12.75
C LYS A 169 -2.61 -3.22 -13.38
N PHE A 170 -3.60 -2.65 -12.67
CA PHE A 170 -4.96 -2.50 -13.18
C PHE A 170 -5.17 -1.11 -13.82
N SER A 171 -5.07 -1.03 -15.15
CA SER A 171 -5.01 0.25 -15.87
C SER A 171 -6.22 1.18 -15.66
N GLU A 172 -7.46 0.67 -15.58
CA GLU A 172 -8.64 1.49 -15.25
C GLU A 172 -8.59 2.05 -13.83
N TYR A 173 -8.06 1.28 -12.87
CA TYR A 173 -7.86 1.76 -11.52
C TYR A 173 -6.80 2.85 -11.46
N VAL A 174 -5.66 2.64 -12.14
CA VAL A 174 -4.60 3.66 -12.25
C VAL A 174 -5.15 4.96 -12.82
N LYS A 175 -5.87 4.91 -13.94
CA LYS A 175 -6.49 6.10 -14.55
C LYS A 175 -7.44 6.81 -13.60
N LEU A 176 -8.31 6.05 -12.92
CA LEU A 176 -9.28 6.59 -11.96
C LEU A 176 -8.56 7.28 -10.79
N ARG A 177 -7.61 6.58 -10.16
CA ARG A 177 -6.93 7.05 -8.96
C ARG A 177 -6.00 8.23 -9.25
N THR A 178 -5.28 8.22 -10.37
CA THR A 178 -4.46 9.35 -10.82
C THR A 178 -5.31 10.62 -11.01
N ALA A 179 -6.52 10.50 -11.56
CA ALA A 179 -7.42 11.64 -11.69
C ALA A 179 -7.89 12.17 -10.33
N GLN A 180 -8.17 11.29 -9.35
CA GLN A 180 -8.60 11.67 -8.00
C GLN A 180 -7.51 12.42 -7.22
N ILE A 181 -6.24 12.02 -7.36
CA ILE A 181 -5.14 12.58 -6.55
C ILE A 181 -4.39 13.72 -7.24
N LYS A 182 -4.76 14.07 -8.47
CA LYS A 182 -4.04 15.05 -9.31
C LYS A 182 -3.84 16.39 -8.61
N GLU A 183 -4.90 16.94 -8.01
CA GLU A 183 -4.83 18.25 -7.34
C GLU A 183 -3.96 18.19 -6.08
N LEU A 184 -4.07 17.10 -5.30
CA LEU A 184 -3.24 16.86 -4.13
C LEU A 184 -1.76 16.80 -4.50
N LEU A 185 -1.39 16.01 -5.52
CA LEU A 185 0.00 15.93 -6.00
C LEU A 185 0.49 17.27 -6.54
N THR A 186 -0.36 18.03 -7.24
CA THR A 186 0.00 19.37 -7.73
C THR A 186 0.31 20.34 -6.59
N GLN A 187 -0.38 20.21 -5.45
CA GLN A 187 -0.12 21.03 -4.27
C GLN A 187 1.12 20.54 -3.50
N ALA A 188 1.28 19.23 -3.34
CA ALA A 188 2.44 18.63 -2.69
C ALA A 188 3.76 18.97 -3.40
N ALA A 189 3.75 18.95 -4.74
CA ALA A 189 4.91 19.31 -5.57
C ALA A 189 5.42 20.75 -5.36
N LYS A 190 4.60 21.65 -4.80
CA LYS A 190 5.02 23.02 -4.47
C LYS A 190 5.78 23.12 -3.14
N LYS A 191 5.65 22.11 -2.28
CA LYS A 191 6.19 22.10 -0.92
C LYS A 191 7.32 21.10 -0.72
N GLY A 192 7.41 20.10 -1.59
CA GLY A 192 8.39 19.04 -1.47
C GLY A 192 8.46 18.20 -2.74
N LYS A 193 9.23 17.12 -2.65
CA LYS A 193 9.53 16.24 -3.76
C LYS A 193 8.51 15.09 -3.85
N ILE A 194 8.15 14.75 -5.09
CA ILE A 194 7.35 13.58 -5.41
C ILE A 194 8.21 12.59 -6.17
N GLU A 195 8.19 11.33 -5.73
CA GLU A 195 8.90 10.22 -6.34
C GLU A 195 7.99 9.04 -6.68
N ILE A 196 8.57 8.07 -7.40
CA ILE A 196 7.92 6.80 -7.68
C ILE A 196 7.80 6.01 -6.37
N CYS A 197 6.58 5.62 -6.02
CA CYS A 197 6.34 4.79 -4.83
C CYS A 197 6.88 3.37 -5.05
N PRO A 198 7.73 2.84 -4.13
CA PRO A 198 8.29 1.49 -4.28
C PRO A 198 7.25 0.38 -4.21
N MET A 199 6.10 0.61 -3.56
CA MET A 199 5.06 -0.41 -3.39
C MET A 199 4.09 -0.54 -4.58
N CYS A 200 3.73 0.58 -5.21
CA CYS A 200 2.72 0.57 -6.28
C CYS A 200 3.23 1.07 -7.63
N ARG A 201 4.51 1.49 -7.69
CA ARG A 201 5.20 1.99 -8.90
C ARG A 201 4.52 3.18 -9.57
N GLN A 202 3.74 3.95 -8.82
CA GLN A 202 3.11 5.19 -9.31
C GLN A 202 3.88 6.42 -8.81
N PRO A 203 4.00 7.50 -9.62
CA PRO A 203 4.68 8.75 -9.22
C PRO A 203 3.81 9.57 -8.26
N ALA A 204 3.74 9.12 -7.01
CA ALA A 204 2.79 9.63 -6.03
C ALA A 204 3.31 9.52 -4.58
N LEU A 205 4.58 9.18 -4.37
CA LEU A 205 5.22 9.20 -3.06
C LEU A 205 5.67 10.62 -2.74
N ILE A 206 5.07 11.24 -1.74
CA ILE A 206 5.43 12.57 -1.27
C ILE A 206 6.47 12.39 -0.16
N ILE A 207 7.73 12.74 -0.45
CA ILE A 207 8.86 12.42 0.43
C ILE A 207 8.68 13.03 1.82
N ASN A 208 8.40 14.33 1.90
CA ASN A 208 8.27 15.05 3.17
C ASN A 208 7.03 14.67 3.99
N GLU A 209 6.11 13.89 3.42
CA GLU A 209 4.93 13.36 4.11
C GLU A 209 5.04 11.85 4.36
N GLU A 210 6.13 11.21 3.92
CA GLU A 210 6.37 9.77 4.04
C GLU A 210 5.18 8.94 3.56
N HIS A 211 4.47 9.44 2.54
CA HIS A 211 3.15 8.96 2.16
C HIS A 211 2.96 8.90 0.66
N CYS A 212 2.48 7.75 0.17
CA CYS A 212 2.02 7.60 -1.20
C CYS A 212 0.53 7.95 -1.32
N ALA A 213 0.22 9.08 -1.96
CA ALA A 213 -1.16 9.51 -2.18
C ALA A 213 -1.97 8.52 -3.04
N PHE A 214 -1.30 7.72 -3.88
CA PHE A 214 -1.95 6.74 -4.74
C PHE A 214 -2.42 5.51 -3.95
N CYS A 215 -1.50 4.82 -3.25
CA CYS A 215 -1.75 3.52 -2.62
C CYS A 215 -1.92 3.57 -1.09
N GLY A 216 -1.64 4.72 -0.47
CA GLY A 216 -1.64 4.90 0.97
C GLY A 216 -0.46 4.24 1.70
N TYR A 217 0.60 3.86 0.97
CA TYR A 217 1.83 3.36 1.59
C TYR A 217 2.49 4.46 2.42
N THR A 218 3.01 4.07 3.58
CA THR A 218 3.77 4.93 4.50
C THR A 218 4.70 4.04 5.32
N ASP A 219 5.91 4.53 5.55
CA ASP A 219 6.96 3.89 6.34
C ASP A 219 8.04 4.93 6.67
N ALA A 220 9.00 4.57 7.52
CA ALA A 220 10.13 5.44 7.85
C ALA A 220 11.02 5.69 6.61
N PRO A 221 11.66 6.87 6.48
CA PRO A 221 12.50 7.23 5.33
C PRO A 221 13.55 6.18 4.94
N GLU A 222 14.22 5.56 5.92
CA GLU A 222 15.21 4.51 5.73
C GLU A 222 14.61 3.25 5.08
N ASN A 223 13.42 2.84 5.51
CA ASN A 223 12.71 1.70 4.92
C ASN A 223 12.23 2.03 3.50
N ILE A 224 11.80 3.27 3.25
CA ILE A 224 11.42 3.73 1.92
C ILE A 224 12.62 3.71 0.96
N ALA A 225 13.78 4.18 1.40
CA ALA A 225 15.01 4.19 0.61
C ALA A 225 15.43 2.77 0.19
N VAL A 226 15.47 1.83 1.15
CA VAL A 226 15.76 0.41 0.88
C VAL A 226 14.78 -0.17 -0.12
N LEU A 227 13.47 -0.01 0.11
CA LEU A 227 12.45 -0.54 -0.80
C LEU A 227 12.47 0.13 -2.18
N TYR A 228 12.90 1.37 -2.28
CA TYR A 228 13.08 2.05 -3.56
C TYR A 228 14.26 1.46 -4.34
N ALA A 229 15.41 1.24 -3.70
CA ALA A 229 16.53 0.54 -4.31
C ALA A 229 16.11 -0.87 -4.79
N GLU A 230 15.41 -1.62 -3.94
CA GLU A 230 14.96 -2.98 -4.27
C GLU A 230 13.91 -3.04 -5.39
N ASN A 231 12.85 -2.24 -5.30
CA ASN A 231 11.67 -2.42 -6.15
C ASN A 231 11.62 -1.49 -7.36
N ILE A 232 12.40 -0.41 -7.37
CA ILE A 232 12.43 0.59 -8.46
C ILE A 232 13.77 0.53 -9.22
N LEU A 233 14.89 0.33 -8.53
CA LEU A 233 16.20 0.18 -9.17
C LEU A 233 16.55 -1.28 -9.49
N ASP A 234 15.76 -2.23 -9.00
CA ASP A 234 16.00 -3.68 -9.11
C ASP A 234 17.37 -4.11 -8.52
N GLU A 235 17.83 -3.39 -7.48
CA GLU A 235 19.10 -3.64 -6.78
C GLU A 235 18.87 -4.49 -5.52
N SER A 236 19.76 -5.43 -5.22
CA SER A 236 19.61 -6.29 -4.04
C SER A 236 20.82 -6.20 -3.13
N ALA A 237 20.61 -5.82 -1.87
CA ALA A 237 21.66 -5.76 -0.86
C ALA A 237 22.40 -7.10 -0.71
N HIS A 238 21.68 -8.22 -0.80
CA HIS A 238 22.25 -9.56 -0.73
C HIS A 238 23.14 -9.88 -1.95
N ILE A 239 22.70 -9.50 -3.16
CA ILE A 239 23.48 -9.72 -4.39
C ILE A 239 24.71 -8.82 -4.39
N ALA A 240 24.54 -7.54 -4.03
CA ALA A 240 25.64 -6.59 -3.87
C ALA A 240 26.72 -7.15 -2.93
N ALA A 241 26.33 -7.60 -1.73
CA ALA A 241 27.24 -8.21 -0.78
C ALA A 241 27.95 -9.49 -1.30
N MET A 242 27.26 -10.32 -2.09
CA MET A 242 27.85 -11.54 -2.65
C MET A 242 28.82 -11.29 -3.81
N HIS A 243 28.56 -10.27 -4.62
CA HIS A 243 29.34 -9.97 -5.82
C HIS A 243 30.35 -8.83 -5.63
N GLY A 244 30.47 -8.31 -4.41
CA GLY A 244 31.33 -7.16 -4.09
C GLY A 244 30.82 -5.84 -4.67
N GLY A 245 29.52 -5.77 -4.99
CA GLY A 245 28.83 -4.53 -5.35
C GLY A 245 28.41 -3.76 -4.10
N GLU A 246 28.13 -2.46 -4.28
CA GLU A 246 27.62 -1.59 -3.24
C GLU A 246 26.09 -1.47 -3.36
N PHE A 247 25.37 -1.61 -2.25
CA PHE A 247 23.94 -1.32 -2.23
C PHE A 247 23.75 0.20 -2.25
N PRO A 248 22.95 0.79 -3.15
CA PRO A 248 23.00 2.23 -3.43
C PRO A 248 22.22 3.07 -2.40
N VAL A 249 22.32 2.74 -1.12
CA VAL A 249 21.67 3.42 0.00
C VAL A 249 22.75 3.91 0.96
N TYR A 250 22.66 5.18 1.33
CA TYR A 250 23.69 5.92 2.07
C TYR A 250 23.06 6.81 3.12
N ASP A 251 23.87 7.19 4.11
CA ASP A 251 23.57 8.29 5.02
C ASP A 251 23.47 9.59 4.23
N CYS A 252 22.52 10.45 4.58
CA CYS A 252 22.33 11.72 3.90
C CYS A 252 23.20 12.82 4.54
N PRO A 253 24.21 13.39 3.84
CA PRO A 253 25.06 14.44 4.40
C PRO A 253 24.34 15.77 4.64
N TYR A 254 23.16 15.97 4.02
CA TYR A 254 22.39 17.21 4.14
C TYR A 254 21.52 17.24 5.39
N CYS A 255 21.02 16.10 5.86
CA CYS A 255 20.15 16.01 7.02
C CYS A 255 20.66 15.06 8.11
N GLU A 256 21.84 14.47 7.91
CA GLU A 256 22.53 13.57 8.84
C GLU A 256 21.68 12.36 9.26
N CYS A 257 20.75 11.94 8.40
CA CYS A 257 19.89 10.78 8.65
C CYS A 257 20.45 9.54 7.96
N THR A 258 20.47 8.44 8.71
CA THR A 258 21.07 7.17 8.30
C THR A 258 20.26 6.43 7.25
N ASP A 259 20.91 5.87 6.24
CA ASP A 259 20.30 5.03 5.20
C ASP A 259 19.09 5.67 4.48
N THR A 260 19.07 7.00 4.37
CA THR A 260 17.92 7.73 3.77
C THR A 260 18.16 8.21 2.35
N MET A 261 19.40 8.17 1.85
CA MET A 261 19.76 8.70 0.54
C MET A 261 20.03 7.57 -0.46
N VAL A 262 19.40 7.63 -1.63
CA VAL A 262 19.54 6.61 -2.67
C VAL A 262 20.25 7.17 -3.89
N LYS A 263 21.25 6.45 -4.39
CA LYS A 263 21.89 6.74 -5.67
C LYS A 263 21.10 6.12 -6.81
N LYS A 264 20.74 6.92 -7.82
CA LYS A 264 20.06 6.52 -9.05
C LYS A 264 20.82 7.08 -10.24
N ASN A 265 21.59 6.22 -10.91
CA ASN A 265 22.58 6.65 -11.91
C ASN A 265 23.54 7.68 -11.28
N ASP A 266 23.68 8.86 -11.90
CA ASP A 266 24.56 9.94 -11.45
C ASP A 266 23.85 10.94 -10.51
N GLU A 267 22.62 10.65 -10.06
CA GLU A 267 21.84 11.49 -9.15
C GLU A 267 21.60 10.81 -7.80
N PHE A 268 21.55 11.59 -6.73
CA PHE A 268 21.14 11.17 -5.39
C PHE A 268 19.80 11.80 -5.02
N ILE A 269 19.01 11.07 -4.25
CA ILE A 269 17.78 11.58 -3.64
C ILE A 269 17.63 11.09 -2.21
N CYS A 270 17.36 12.01 -1.28
CA CYS A 270 17.07 11.66 0.11
C CYS A 270 15.56 11.49 0.33
N PHE A 271 15.15 10.35 0.87
CA PHE A 271 13.77 10.04 1.24
C PHE A 271 13.35 10.61 2.61
N ASN A 272 14.24 11.33 3.30
CA ASN A 272 13.91 12.10 4.51
C ASN A 272 13.76 13.60 4.21
N CYS A 273 14.81 14.26 3.70
CA CYS A 273 14.78 15.71 3.47
C CYS A 273 14.36 16.12 2.04
N GLY A 274 14.26 15.17 1.10
CA GLY A 274 13.84 15.44 -0.27
C GLY A 274 14.87 16.16 -1.16
N VAL A 275 16.11 16.34 -0.67
CA VAL A 275 17.20 16.93 -1.45
C VAL A 275 17.54 16.05 -2.65
N GLN A 276 17.88 16.70 -3.77
CA GLN A 276 18.46 16.07 -4.94
C GLN A 276 19.82 16.70 -5.22
N SER A 277 20.79 15.88 -5.59
CA SER A 277 22.17 16.29 -5.83
C SER A 277 22.81 15.37 -6.87
N HIS A 278 23.87 15.85 -7.51
CA HIS A 278 24.61 15.08 -8.49
C HIS A 278 25.76 14.33 -7.81
N GLU A 279 26.21 13.22 -8.37
CA GLU A 279 27.32 12.43 -7.81
C GLU A 279 28.61 13.26 -7.63
N THR A 280 28.81 14.26 -8.49
CA THR A 280 29.96 15.18 -8.41
C THR A 280 29.96 16.08 -7.17
N ASP A 281 28.83 16.17 -6.46
CA ASP A 281 28.71 16.95 -5.22
C ASP A 281 29.32 16.21 -4.02
N PHE A 282 29.73 14.95 -4.19
CA PHE A 282 30.17 14.06 -3.13
C PHE A 282 31.57 13.48 -3.34
N CYS A 283 32.16 13.05 -2.23
CA CYS A 283 33.37 12.24 -2.18
C CYS A 283 33.17 11.10 -1.17
N TYR A 284 33.96 10.03 -1.31
CA TYR A 284 34.01 8.95 -0.32
C TYR A 284 35.21 9.18 0.59
N CYS A 285 35.01 9.08 1.91
CA CYS A 285 36.10 9.25 2.85
C CYS A 285 37.09 8.08 2.76
N CYS A 286 38.37 8.35 2.54
CA CYS A 286 39.40 7.31 2.46
C CYS A 286 39.69 6.62 3.81
N GLU A 287 39.17 7.14 4.93
CA GLU A 287 39.33 6.57 6.27
C GLU A 287 38.13 5.71 6.71
N CYS A 288 36.91 6.25 6.67
CA CYS A 288 35.71 5.53 7.10
C CYS A 288 34.88 4.94 5.95
N GLY A 289 35.12 5.35 4.70
CA GLY A 289 34.33 4.94 3.54
C GLY A 289 33.00 5.69 3.37
N GLU A 290 32.63 6.58 4.29
CA GLU A 290 31.35 7.30 4.23
C GLU A 290 31.31 8.35 3.11
N LEU A 291 30.13 8.51 2.53
CA LEU A 291 29.84 9.54 1.53
C LEU A 291 29.69 10.91 2.25
N PHE A 292 30.41 11.92 1.78
CA PHE A 292 30.34 13.28 2.35
C PHE A 292 30.35 14.36 1.25
N LEU A 293 29.90 15.56 1.59
CA LEU A 293 29.86 16.70 0.66
C LEU A 293 31.28 17.17 0.33
N LYS A 294 31.56 17.34 -0.97
CA LYS A 294 32.81 17.94 -1.43
C LYS A 294 32.87 19.40 -1.00
N LYS A 295 33.90 19.80 -0.24
CA LYS A 295 34.17 21.20 0.13
C LYS A 295 35.24 21.76 -0.80
N ASP A 296 34.84 22.68 -1.70
CA ASP A 296 35.70 23.42 -2.65
C ASP A 296 36.59 22.56 -3.59
N ASP A 297 37.34 23.20 -4.51
CA ASP A 297 38.20 22.58 -5.53
C ASP A 297 39.47 21.89 -4.96
N GLU A 298 39.53 21.65 -3.65
CA GLU A 298 40.65 20.94 -3.02
C GLU A 298 40.37 19.43 -3.01
N ASP A 299 41.38 18.63 -3.37
CA ASP A 299 41.33 17.16 -3.39
C ASP A 299 41.37 16.58 -1.95
N ILE A 300 40.44 17.01 -1.10
CA ILE A 300 40.30 16.51 0.28
C ILE A 300 39.44 15.25 0.25
N GLU A 301 40.07 14.09 0.45
CA GLU A 301 39.42 12.77 0.47
C GLU A 301 39.02 12.30 1.89
N ILE A 302 39.03 13.18 2.90
CA ILE A 302 38.73 12.83 4.30
C ILE A 302 37.53 13.63 4.80
N CYS A 303 36.56 12.96 5.42
CA CYS A 303 35.40 13.63 6.02
C CYS A 303 35.77 14.38 7.30
N GLU A 304 34.96 15.37 7.69
CA GLU A 304 35.20 16.25 8.84
C GLU A 304 35.39 15.47 10.15
N THR A 305 34.56 14.46 10.40
CA THR A 305 34.65 13.58 11.58
C THR A 305 35.99 12.85 11.66
N CYS A 306 36.45 12.26 10.54
CA CYS A 306 37.74 11.56 10.50
C CYS A 306 38.92 12.53 10.61
N TRP A 307 38.80 13.73 10.04
CA TRP A 307 39.81 14.78 10.16
C TRP A 307 39.97 15.25 11.61
N ASP A 308 38.87 15.54 12.30
CA ASP A 308 38.87 15.96 13.69
C ASP A 308 39.41 14.87 14.63
N ASN A 309 39.06 13.61 14.39
CA ASN A 309 39.61 12.49 15.13
C ASN A 309 41.14 12.38 14.97
N LYS A 310 41.67 12.61 13.75
CA LYS A 310 43.12 12.62 13.51
C LYS A 310 43.81 13.75 14.27
N LEU A 311 43.25 14.95 14.24
CA LEU A 311 43.79 16.11 14.97
C LEU A 311 43.81 15.87 16.48
N ASN A 312 42.71 15.35 17.04
CA ASN A 312 42.59 15.05 18.48
C ASN A 312 43.40 13.82 18.94
N SER A 313 43.81 12.94 18.01
CA SER A 313 44.71 11.81 18.30
C SER A 313 46.19 12.15 18.20
N SER A 314 46.52 13.38 17.79
CA SER A 314 47.89 13.88 17.62
C SER A 314 48.41 14.70 18.81
N ASP A 315 47.60 14.85 19.88
CA ASP A 315 47.94 15.39 21.20
C ASP A 315 48.07 14.27 22.24
#